data_AF-A0A0G2EEA7-F1
#
_entry.id   AF-A0A0G2EEA7-F1
#
_cell.length_a   1.000
_cell.length_b   1.000
_cell.length_c   1.000
_cell.angle_alpha   90.00
_cell.angle_beta   90.00
_cell.angle_gamma   90.00
#
_symmetry.space_group_name_H-M   'P 1'
#
loop_
_entity.id
_entity.type
_entity.pdbx_description
1 polymer ?
#
loop_
_entity_poly.entity_id
_entity_poly.type
_entity_poly.pdbx_seq_one_letter_code
_entity_poly.pdbx_strand_id
1 'polypeptide(L)'
;MPKISDTSILQPPILRNFTSPYDATVVQCLRAAGAVVAGKTNLDEFGMGSHNLNSHFGPASQQYQGESVSAGGSSGGSAVAVATKQCWAALGTDTGGSVRLPAAYTGIVGFKPSYGLVSRWGVVAYANSLDTVGVLARNTKDAKEVFTAINHHDPLDPTSLPQSTRSRLPRSNSHNDALRIGVPTDYNITELTPAVRAAWIRTLAHLQHLGHTIVPTALPTTHQALSAYYVLAPAEASSNLAKYDGVRYGTRAEGADGNGAGEVLFSKTRGAGFGDEVKRRIVLGAYALSAEAVDNYFIQAQRVRSHWILSV
;
A
#
# COMPACT_ATOMS: atom_id res chain seq x y z
N MET A 1 3.97 -28.61 10.25
CA MET A 1 4.13 -28.32 8.81
C MET A 1 5.47 -27.61 8.61
N PRO A 2 6.30 -28.02 7.64
CA PRO A 2 7.54 -27.30 7.34
C PRO A 2 7.21 -25.85 6.99
N LYS A 3 7.96 -24.88 7.53
CA LYS A 3 7.91 -23.49 7.06
C LYS A 3 8.17 -23.55 5.56
N ILE A 4 7.28 -22.99 4.73
CA ILE A 4 7.67 -22.61 3.36
C ILE A 4 8.98 -21.85 3.53
N SER A 5 10.06 -22.35 2.95
CA SER A 5 11.36 -21.70 3.05
C SER A 5 11.18 -20.26 2.57
N ASP A 6 11.28 -19.29 3.48
CA ASP A 6 11.05 -17.85 3.25
C ASP A 6 12.03 -17.24 2.23
N THR A 7 12.99 -18.04 1.76
CA THR A 7 13.95 -17.70 0.73
C THR A 7 13.33 -17.78 -0.67
N SER A 8 13.31 -16.61 -1.33
CA SER A 8 13.68 -16.41 -2.74
C SER A 8 12.64 -16.16 -3.83
N ILE A 9 11.32 -16.06 -3.57
CA ILE A 9 10.40 -16.05 -4.72
C ILE A 9 10.09 -14.65 -5.27
N LEU A 10 10.07 -13.57 -4.48
CA LEU A 10 9.69 -12.23 -4.98
C LEU A 10 10.34 -11.08 -4.19
N GLN A 11 11.66 -10.95 -4.27
CA GLN A 11 12.42 -9.85 -3.65
C GLN A 11 13.13 -9.01 -4.72
N PRO A 12 13.18 -7.68 -4.55
CA PRO A 12 13.96 -6.84 -5.46
C PRO A 12 15.45 -7.19 -5.41
N PRO A 13 16.25 -6.82 -6.43
CA PRO A 13 17.66 -7.21 -6.51
C PRO A 13 18.46 -6.91 -5.24
N ILE A 14 18.23 -5.76 -4.60
CA ILE A 14 18.88 -5.37 -3.35
C ILE A 14 18.56 -6.28 -2.15
N LEU A 15 17.48 -7.06 -2.22
CA LEU A 15 17.05 -8.02 -1.20
C LEU A 15 17.05 -9.47 -1.67
N ARG A 16 17.58 -9.80 -2.87
CA ARG A 16 17.42 -11.11 -3.54
C ARG A 16 17.72 -12.35 -2.67
N ASN A 17 18.66 -12.23 -1.72
CA ASN A 17 19.08 -13.32 -0.83
C ASN A 17 18.70 -13.08 0.64
N PHE A 18 17.78 -12.15 0.91
CA PHE A 18 17.40 -11.81 2.27
C PHE A 18 16.43 -12.84 2.83
N THR A 19 16.83 -13.50 3.91
CA THR A 19 15.93 -14.35 4.72
C THR A 19 15.61 -13.60 6.00
N SER A 20 14.34 -13.26 6.22
CA SER A 20 13.96 -12.60 7.47
C SER A 20 14.12 -13.56 8.65
N PRO A 21 14.79 -13.15 9.75
CA PRO A 21 14.90 -13.98 10.95
C PRO A 21 13.61 -14.02 11.78
N TYR A 22 12.59 -13.25 11.42
CA TYR A 22 11.29 -13.18 12.10
C TYR A 22 10.13 -13.03 11.11
N ASP A 23 8.95 -13.46 11.54
CA ASP A 23 7.69 -13.23 10.81
C ASP A 23 7.10 -11.86 11.14
N ALA A 24 6.44 -11.22 10.16
CA ALA A 24 5.59 -10.06 10.40
C ALA A 24 4.39 -10.43 11.29
N THR A 25 3.93 -9.50 12.14
CA THR A 25 2.84 -9.77 13.10
C THR A 25 1.58 -10.28 12.40
N VAL A 26 1.21 -9.70 11.26
CA VAL A 26 0.03 -10.13 10.48
C VAL A 26 0.13 -11.58 10.00
N VAL A 27 1.33 -12.06 9.67
CA VAL A 27 1.56 -13.45 9.27
C VAL A 27 1.42 -14.38 10.48
N GLN A 28 1.94 -13.98 11.64
CA GLN A 28 1.80 -14.72 12.89
C GLN A 28 0.32 -14.84 13.29
N CYS A 29 -0.43 -13.74 13.25
CA CYS A 29 -1.85 -13.71 13.53
C CYS A 29 -2.65 -14.65 12.62
N LEU A 30 -2.41 -14.62 11.30
CA LEU A 30 -3.10 -15.50 10.37
C LEU A 30 -2.78 -16.98 10.59
N ARG A 31 -1.50 -17.33 10.84
CA ARG A 31 -1.11 -18.71 11.18
C ARG A 31 -1.77 -19.16 12.49
N ALA A 32 -1.81 -18.30 13.51
CA ALA A 32 -2.47 -18.59 14.77
C ALA A 32 -4.00 -18.78 14.61
N ALA A 33 -4.62 -18.09 13.65
CA ALA A 33 -6.00 -18.27 13.26
C ALA A 33 -6.25 -19.51 12.36
N GLY A 34 -5.22 -20.32 12.09
CA GLY A 34 -5.31 -21.55 11.30
C GLY A 34 -5.14 -21.37 9.79
N ALA A 35 -4.77 -20.18 9.32
CA ALA A 35 -4.55 -19.95 7.89
C ALA A 35 -3.25 -20.61 7.40
N VAL A 36 -3.31 -21.19 6.21
CA VAL A 36 -2.13 -21.67 5.48
C VAL A 36 -1.62 -20.57 4.56
N VAL A 37 -0.39 -20.11 4.78
CA VAL A 37 0.27 -19.15 3.88
C VAL A 37 0.70 -19.91 2.64
N ALA A 38 0.04 -19.69 1.50
CA ALA A 38 0.31 -20.43 0.26
C ALA A 38 1.60 -19.97 -0.46
N GLY A 39 2.01 -18.71 -0.28
CA GLY A 39 3.18 -18.16 -0.93
C GLY A 39 3.28 -16.64 -0.80
N LYS A 40 4.17 -16.03 -1.60
CA LYS A 40 4.34 -14.58 -1.74
C LYS A 40 3.82 -14.17 -3.12
N THR A 41 3.26 -12.97 -3.22
CA THR A 41 2.63 -12.44 -4.45
C THR A 41 3.42 -11.27 -5.01
N ASN A 42 3.41 -11.13 -6.35
CA ASN A 42 4.22 -10.13 -7.06
C ASN A 42 3.78 -8.71 -6.72
N LEU A 43 4.70 -7.75 -6.77
CA LEU A 43 4.45 -6.35 -6.44
C LEU A 43 5.37 -5.39 -7.20
N ASP A 44 4.98 -4.11 -7.32
CA ASP A 44 5.94 -3.07 -7.75
C ASP A 44 7.07 -3.01 -6.71
N GLU A 45 8.31 -2.87 -7.19
CA GLU A 45 9.49 -2.83 -6.33
C GLU A 45 9.31 -1.81 -5.17
N PHE A 46 9.53 -2.28 -3.93
CA PHE A 46 9.32 -1.51 -2.69
C PHE A 46 7.93 -0.84 -2.56
N GLY A 47 6.92 -1.37 -3.25
CA GLY A 47 5.57 -0.80 -3.25
C GLY A 47 5.41 0.42 -4.15
N MET A 48 6.43 0.76 -4.95
CA MET A 48 6.50 2.01 -5.73
C MET A 48 6.00 1.80 -7.16
N GLY A 49 4.70 1.96 -7.35
CA GLY A 49 4.05 1.90 -8.66
C GLY A 49 2.55 1.69 -8.53
N SER A 50 1.83 1.92 -9.63
CA SER A 50 0.36 1.83 -9.69
C SER A 50 -0.15 0.85 -10.74
N HIS A 51 0.76 0.18 -11.47
CA HIS A 51 0.43 -0.72 -12.58
C HIS A 51 1.12 -2.10 -12.48
N ASN A 52 1.91 -2.33 -11.43
CA ASN A 52 2.72 -3.53 -11.25
C ASN A 52 3.69 -3.80 -12.41
N LEU A 53 4.24 -2.73 -13.00
CA LEU A 53 5.20 -2.81 -14.10
C LEU A 53 6.66 -2.81 -13.61
N ASN A 54 6.91 -2.31 -12.40
CA ASN A 54 8.26 -2.16 -11.86
C ASN A 54 8.73 -3.39 -11.06
N SER A 55 8.16 -4.57 -11.32
CA SER A 55 8.62 -5.79 -10.67
C SER A 55 9.85 -6.34 -11.39
N HIS A 56 10.84 -6.77 -10.61
CA HIS A 56 11.99 -7.50 -11.13
C HIS A 56 11.63 -8.87 -11.74
N PHE A 57 10.47 -9.44 -11.38
CA PHE A 57 10.01 -10.74 -11.84
C PHE A 57 9.07 -10.65 -13.06
N GLY A 58 9.02 -9.47 -13.68
CA GLY A 58 8.06 -9.15 -14.72
C GLY A 58 6.71 -8.69 -14.16
N PRO A 59 5.88 -8.04 -14.98
CA PRO A 59 4.64 -7.44 -14.52
C PRO A 59 3.60 -8.50 -14.14
N ALA A 60 2.80 -8.24 -13.09
CA ALA A 60 1.55 -8.98 -12.94
C ALA A 60 0.47 -8.34 -13.82
N SER A 61 -0.19 -9.17 -14.61
CA SER A 61 -1.24 -8.76 -15.53
C SER A 61 -2.50 -9.61 -15.35
N GLN A 62 -3.58 -9.14 -15.95
CA GLN A 62 -4.83 -9.88 -16.11
C GLN A 62 -5.25 -9.87 -17.57
N GLN A 63 -6.11 -10.81 -17.95
CA GLN A 63 -6.65 -10.86 -19.30
C GLN A 63 -7.97 -10.09 -19.37
N TYR A 64 -8.06 -9.13 -20.29
CA TYR A 64 -9.28 -8.40 -20.59
C TYR A 64 -9.47 -8.38 -22.10
N GLN A 65 -10.59 -8.94 -22.58
CA GLN A 65 -10.90 -9.06 -24.02
C GLN A 65 -9.79 -9.73 -24.86
N GLY A 66 -9.06 -10.68 -24.27
CA GLY A 66 -7.97 -11.39 -24.94
C GLY A 66 -6.62 -10.67 -24.91
N GLU A 67 -6.55 -9.47 -24.29
CA GLU A 67 -5.32 -8.71 -24.13
C GLU A 67 -4.81 -8.76 -22.69
N SER A 68 -3.48 -8.80 -22.55
CA SER A 68 -2.82 -8.67 -21.26
C SER A 68 -2.81 -7.20 -20.82
N VAL A 69 -3.60 -6.87 -19.79
CA VAL A 69 -3.69 -5.53 -19.21
C VAL A 69 -3.14 -5.52 -17.78
N SER A 70 -2.78 -4.33 -17.29
CA SER A 70 -2.28 -4.17 -15.91
C SER A 70 -3.28 -4.68 -14.86
N ALA A 71 -2.77 -5.36 -13.83
CA ALA A 71 -3.54 -5.72 -12.65
C ALA A 71 -3.67 -4.59 -11.61
N GLY A 72 -3.12 -3.41 -11.91
CA GLY A 72 -2.93 -2.32 -10.94
C GLY A 72 -1.78 -2.60 -9.98
N GLY A 73 -1.35 -1.59 -9.23
CA GLY A 73 -0.21 -1.67 -8.33
C GLY A 73 -0.39 -0.89 -7.02
N SER A 74 0.42 -1.16 -6.01
CA SER A 74 1.58 -2.06 -6.05
C SER A 74 1.26 -3.52 -5.70
N SER A 75 0.11 -3.82 -5.10
CA SER A 75 -0.29 -5.19 -4.72
C SER A 75 -0.94 -5.98 -5.87
N GLY A 76 -0.44 -5.82 -7.11
CA GLY A 76 -1.03 -6.41 -8.32
C GLY A 76 -1.09 -7.94 -8.29
N GLY A 77 0.01 -8.59 -7.90
CA GLY A 77 0.04 -10.05 -7.76
C GLY A 77 -0.94 -10.58 -6.71
N SER A 78 -1.14 -9.85 -5.60
CA SER A 78 -2.15 -10.22 -4.58
C SER A 78 -3.56 -10.17 -5.17
N ALA A 79 -3.85 -9.17 -5.98
CA ALA A 79 -5.15 -9.00 -6.60
C ALA A 79 -5.43 -10.10 -7.64
N VAL A 80 -4.46 -10.38 -8.51
CA VAL A 80 -4.55 -11.47 -9.51
C VAL A 80 -4.73 -12.83 -8.83
N ALA A 81 -3.97 -13.14 -7.78
CA ALA A 81 -4.06 -14.42 -7.08
C ALA A 81 -5.48 -14.67 -6.52
N VAL A 82 -6.12 -13.63 -5.97
CA VAL A 82 -7.50 -13.72 -5.46
C VAL A 82 -8.51 -13.82 -6.60
N ALA A 83 -8.39 -12.96 -7.62
CA ALA A 83 -9.31 -12.89 -8.76
C ALA A 83 -9.33 -14.20 -9.56
N THR A 84 -8.17 -14.84 -9.71
CA THR A 84 -7.98 -16.12 -10.41
C THR A 84 -8.16 -17.35 -9.51
N LYS A 85 -8.59 -17.16 -8.25
CA LYS A 85 -8.86 -18.22 -7.27
C LYS A 85 -7.64 -19.09 -6.91
N GLN A 86 -6.43 -18.56 -7.06
CA GLN A 86 -5.20 -19.20 -6.57
C GLN A 86 -5.12 -19.18 -5.04
N CYS A 87 -5.77 -18.20 -4.40
CA CYS A 87 -5.96 -18.16 -2.96
C CYS A 87 -7.39 -17.74 -2.57
N TRP A 88 -7.73 -17.93 -1.30
CA TRP A 88 -9.01 -17.50 -0.72
C TRP A 88 -9.01 -15.98 -0.46
N ALA A 89 -7.94 -15.48 0.14
CA ALA A 89 -7.67 -14.07 0.35
C ALA A 89 -6.16 -13.82 0.29
N ALA A 90 -5.78 -12.56 0.09
CA ALA A 90 -4.39 -12.12 0.10
C ALA A 90 -4.22 -10.86 0.95
N LEU A 91 -3.02 -10.68 1.48
CA LEU A 91 -2.60 -9.40 2.05
C LEU A 91 -1.96 -8.54 0.96
N GLY A 92 -2.09 -7.23 1.12
CA GLY A 92 -1.35 -6.23 0.37
C GLY A 92 -1.01 -5.05 1.26
N THR A 93 -0.30 -4.05 0.72
CA THR A 93 0.00 -2.79 1.42
C THR A 93 -0.56 -1.64 0.61
N ASP A 94 -1.26 -0.71 1.26
CA ASP A 94 -1.86 0.47 0.64
C ASP A 94 -1.25 1.73 1.26
N THR A 95 -0.38 2.39 0.49
CA THR A 95 0.25 3.66 0.89
C THR A 95 -0.46 4.84 0.22
N GLY A 96 -0.87 4.67 -1.04
CA GLY A 96 -1.55 5.70 -1.82
C GLY A 96 -2.68 5.16 -2.70
N GLY A 97 -3.20 3.96 -2.43
CA GLY A 97 -4.16 3.24 -3.27
C GLY A 97 -3.76 1.80 -3.58
N SER A 98 -2.62 1.34 -3.07
CA SER A 98 -1.94 0.13 -3.54
C SER A 98 -2.61 -1.21 -3.18
N VAL A 99 -3.75 -1.20 -2.46
CA VAL A 99 -4.67 -2.34 -2.31
C VAL A 99 -5.97 -2.07 -3.06
N ARG A 100 -6.53 -0.88 -2.91
CA ARG A 100 -7.83 -0.49 -3.49
C ARG A 100 -7.79 -0.44 -5.02
N LEU A 101 -6.71 0.09 -5.60
CA LEU A 101 -6.55 0.23 -7.04
C LEU A 101 -6.39 -1.13 -7.74
N PRO A 102 -5.49 -2.04 -7.32
CA PRO A 102 -5.45 -3.40 -7.87
C PRO A 102 -6.77 -4.16 -7.73
N ALA A 103 -7.46 -4.02 -6.59
CA ALA A 103 -8.76 -4.65 -6.39
C ALA A 103 -9.83 -4.12 -7.36
N ALA A 104 -9.85 -2.81 -7.62
CA ALA A 104 -10.74 -2.21 -8.60
C ALA A 104 -10.44 -2.68 -10.03
N TYR A 105 -9.16 -2.83 -10.39
CA TYR A 105 -8.76 -3.28 -11.73
C TYR A 105 -9.13 -4.75 -11.97
N THR A 106 -9.07 -5.57 -10.92
CA THR A 106 -9.29 -7.03 -10.98
C THR A 106 -10.71 -7.45 -10.57
N GLY A 107 -11.59 -6.51 -10.25
CA GLY A 107 -12.99 -6.77 -9.94
C GLY A 107 -13.21 -7.53 -8.62
N ILE A 108 -12.38 -7.30 -7.61
CA ILE A 108 -12.47 -7.93 -6.29
C ILE A 108 -12.61 -6.90 -5.17
N VAL A 109 -12.77 -7.34 -3.92
CA VAL A 109 -12.80 -6.48 -2.74
C VAL A 109 -11.37 -6.16 -2.31
N GLY A 110 -11.07 -4.87 -2.17
CA GLY A 110 -9.82 -4.36 -1.58
C GLY A 110 -10.12 -3.47 -0.38
N PHE A 111 -9.79 -3.93 0.81
CA PHE A 111 -10.04 -3.22 2.06
C PHE A 111 -8.74 -2.69 2.66
N LYS A 112 -8.62 -1.36 2.72
CA LYS A 112 -7.58 -0.68 3.51
C LYS A 112 -8.20 -0.23 4.84
N PRO A 113 -7.82 -0.82 5.98
CA PRO A 113 -8.34 -0.39 7.28
C PRO A 113 -7.85 1.02 7.66
N SER A 114 -8.35 1.53 8.79
CA SER A 114 -7.79 2.73 9.41
C SER A 114 -6.33 2.49 9.82
N TYR A 115 -5.51 3.52 9.65
CA TYR A 115 -4.09 3.48 10.03
C TYR A 115 -3.93 3.10 11.51
N GLY A 116 -2.99 2.19 11.80
CA GLY A 116 -2.71 1.69 13.14
C GLY A 116 -3.66 0.59 13.66
N LEU A 117 -4.72 0.21 12.93
CA LEU A 117 -5.56 -0.94 13.31
C LEU A 117 -4.87 -2.28 13.07
N VAL A 118 -4.02 -2.36 12.06
CA VAL A 118 -3.23 -3.55 11.72
C VAL A 118 -1.76 -3.20 11.88
N SER A 119 -1.01 -4.07 12.56
CA SER A 119 0.42 -3.86 12.81
C SER A 119 1.22 -3.79 11.52
N ARG A 120 2.22 -2.91 11.51
CA ARG A 120 3.25 -2.79 10.47
C ARG A 120 4.56 -3.46 10.87
N TRP A 121 4.64 -4.10 12.04
CA TRP A 121 5.84 -4.84 12.43
C TRP A 121 6.14 -5.98 11.44
N GLY A 122 7.35 -5.97 10.89
CA GLY A 122 7.80 -6.87 9.83
C GLY A 122 7.30 -6.54 8.42
N VAL A 123 6.58 -5.43 8.23
CA VAL A 123 6.30 -4.87 6.90
C VAL A 123 7.49 -4.05 6.45
N VAL A 124 7.96 -4.28 5.21
CA VAL A 124 9.02 -3.46 4.62
C VAL A 124 8.47 -2.06 4.37
N ALA A 125 9.00 -1.07 5.10
CA ALA A 125 8.52 0.30 5.04
C ALA A 125 8.79 0.97 3.69
N TYR A 126 7.75 1.58 3.13
CA TYR A 126 7.82 2.55 2.04
C TYR A 126 7.66 3.96 2.63
N ALA A 127 6.45 4.31 3.11
CA ALA A 127 6.17 5.56 3.80
C ALA A 127 5.40 5.29 5.10
N ASN A 128 6.10 5.35 6.24
CA ASN A 128 5.59 4.91 7.54
C ASN A 128 4.28 5.59 7.93
N SER A 129 4.11 6.87 7.62
CA SER A 129 2.92 7.61 8.03
C SER A 129 1.68 7.32 7.17
N LEU A 130 1.81 6.47 6.15
CA LEU A 130 0.80 6.17 5.13
C LEU A 130 0.58 4.66 4.95
N ASP A 131 1.65 3.86 5.03
CA ASP A 131 1.64 2.41 4.83
C ASP A 131 0.59 1.74 5.71
N THR A 132 -0.32 1.00 5.10
CA THR A 132 -1.34 0.24 5.80
C THR A 132 -1.46 -1.15 5.19
N VAL A 133 -1.37 -2.21 6.01
CA VAL A 133 -1.69 -3.56 5.53
C VAL A 133 -3.18 -3.64 5.25
N GLY A 134 -3.53 -4.04 4.02
CA GLY A 134 -4.89 -4.24 3.57
C GLY A 134 -5.18 -5.69 3.19
N VAL A 135 -6.46 -5.97 2.97
CA VAL A 135 -6.97 -7.29 2.61
C VAL A 135 -7.55 -7.24 1.21
N LEU A 136 -7.22 -8.25 0.40
CA LEU A 136 -7.85 -8.52 -0.88
C LEU A 136 -8.62 -9.84 -0.79
N ALA A 137 -9.90 -9.83 -1.17
CA ALA A 137 -10.75 -11.02 -1.15
C ALA A 137 -11.83 -10.93 -2.24
N ARG A 138 -12.50 -12.05 -2.57
CA ARG A 138 -13.55 -12.05 -3.59
C ARG A 138 -14.89 -11.46 -3.10
N ASN A 139 -15.09 -11.37 -1.80
CA ASN A 139 -16.30 -10.81 -1.20
C ASN A 139 -15.99 -10.15 0.15
N THR A 140 -16.94 -9.37 0.66
CA THR A 140 -16.78 -8.58 1.89
C THR A 140 -16.75 -9.44 3.16
N LYS A 141 -17.39 -10.61 3.14
CA LYS A 141 -17.37 -11.56 4.27
C LYS A 141 -15.96 -12.09 4.49
N ASP A 142 -15.33 -12.61 3.43
CA ASP A 142 -13.96 -13.14 3.48
C ASP A 142 -12.97 -12.03 3.88
N ALA A 143 -13.12 -10.82 3.33
CA ALA A 143 -12.28 -9.68 3.73
C ALA A 143 -12.41 -9.35 5.22
N LYS A 144 -13.65 -9.39 5.76
CA LYS A 144 -13.93 -9.14 7.18
C LYS A 144 -13.34 -10.24 8.07
N GLU A 145 -13.42 -11.51 7.67
CA GLU A 145 -12.83 -12.62 8.43
C GLU A 145 -11.32 -12.48 8.55
N VAL A 146 -10.62 -12.23 7.43
CA VAL A 146 -9.17 -11.98 7.44
C VAL A 146 -8.82 -10.74 8.26
N PHE A 147 -9.55 -9.64 8.09
CA PHE A 147 -9.32 -8.42 8.86
C PHE A 147 -9.49 -8.66 10.36
N THR A 148 -10.52 -9.40 10.78
CA THR A 148 -10.77 -9.72 12.18
C THR A 148 -9.59 -10.47 12.80
N ALA A 149 -8.95 -11.37 12.05
CA ALA A 149 -7.80 -12.13 12.51
C ALA A 149 -6.52 -11.29 12.67
N ILE A 150 -6.39 -10.15 11.99
CA ILE A 150 -5.16 -9.32 12.02
C ILE A 150 -5.35 -7.96 12.73
N ASN A 151 -6.59 -7.63 13.13
CA ASN A 151 -6.94 -6.37 13.77
C ASN A 151 -6.68 -6.39 15.29
N HIS A 152 -5.42 -6.46 15.67
CA HIS A 152 -4.99 -6.50 17.06
C HIS A 152 -3.97 -5.41 17.38
N HIS A 153 -3.95 -4.97 18.64
CA HIS A 153 -2.85 -4.13 19.12
C HIS A 153 -1.56 -4.96 19.14
N ASP A 154 -0.45 -4.34 18.74
CA ASP A 154 0.86 -4.94 18.70
C ASP A 154 1.88 -4.02 19.41
N PRO A 155 2.49 -4.44 20.53
CA PRO A 155 3.47 -3.64 21.24
C PRO A 155 4.80 -3.47 20.48
N LEU A 156 5.08 -4.28 19.45
CA LEU A 156 6.27 -4.16 18.62
C LEU A 156 6.15 -3.04 17.57
N ASP A 157 4.93 -2.59 17.28
CA ASP A 157 4.66 -1.48 16.38
C ASP A 157 4.28 -0.23 17.17
N PRO A 158 5.16 0.79 17.26
CA PRO A 158 4.89 2.01 18.02
C PRO A 158 3.72 2.84 17.46
N THR A 159 3.23 2.50 16.26
CA THR A 159 2.09 3.16 15.60
C THR A 159 0.80 2.34 15.67
N SER A 160 0.85 1.13 16.25
CA SER A 160 -0.33 0.30 16.48
C SER A 160 -1.23 0.98 17.51
N LEU A 161 -2.51 1.16 17.17
CA LEU A 161 -3.46 1.80 18.07
C LEU A 161 -3.58 0.99 19.36
N PRO A 162 -3.36 1.61 20.53
CA PRO A 162 -3.45 0.92 21.81
C PRO A 162 -4.91 0.56 22.13
N GLN A 163 -5.09 -0.40 23.03
CA GLN A 163 -6.41 -0.89 23.43
C GLN A 163 -7.33 0.24 23.95
N SER A 164 -6.76 1.22 24.66
CA SER A 164 -7.48 2.41 25.17
C SER A 164 -8.06 3.30 24.07
N THR A 165 -7.44 3.34 22.89
CA THR A 165 -7.99 4.04 21.72
C THR A 165 -8.98 3.15 20.98
N ARG A 166 -8.67 1.86 20.82
CA ARG A 166 -9.57 0.89 20.17
C ARG A 166 -10.92 0.76 20.87
N SER A 167 -10.96 0.82 22.19
CA SER A 167 -12.19 0.74 22.99
C SER A 167 -13.13 1.94 22.79
N ARG A 168 -12.62 3.07 22.30
CA ARG A 168 -13.39 4.28 21.99
C ARG A 168 -13.94 4.29 20.57
N LEU A 169 -13.55 3.34 19.73
CA LEU A 169 -14.05 3.26 18.36
C LEU A 169 -15.54 2.88 18.37
N PRO A 170 -16.37 3.53 17.54
CA PRO A 170 -17.78 3.21 17.45
C PRO A 170 -17.95 1.76 16.99
N ARG A 171 -18.77 1.00 17.71
CA ARG A 171 -19.20 -0.33 17.30
C ARG A 171 -20.46 -0.19 16.43
N SER A 172 -20.38 -0.65 15.19
CA SER A 172 -21.57 -0.73 14.34
C SER A 172 -22.50 -1.81 14.91
N ASN A 173 -23.66 -1.39 15.40
CA ASN A 173 -24.65 -2.25 16.04
C ASN A 173 -25.87 -2.54 15.13
N SER A 174 -25.95 -2.00 13.92
CA SER A 174 -27.11 -2.20 13.05
C SER A 174 -26.71 -2.42 11.59
N HIS A 175 -27.22 -3.52 11.01
CA HIS A 175 -27.08 -3.87 9.60
C HIS A 175 -28.28 -3.41 8.75
N ASN A 176 -29.33 -2.85 9.37
CA ASN A 176 -30.64 -2.62 8.75
C ASN A 176 -31.10 -1.15 8.74
N ASP A 177 -30.28 -0.19 9.17
CA ASP A 177 -30.69 1.21 9.20
C ASP A 177 -30.41 1.90 7.86
N ALA A 178 -31.31 2.80 7.46
CA ALA A 178 -31.09 3.68 6.33
C ALA A 178 -29.84 4.55 6.58
N LEU A 179 -28.82 4.40 5.73
CA LEU A 179 -27.57 5.15 5.84
C LEU A 179 -27.67 6.54 5.19
N ARG A 180 -26.90 7.49 5.71
CA ARG A 180 -26.58 8.76 5.05
C ARG A 180 -25.20 8.64 4.41
N ILE A 181 -25.14 8.75 3.09
CA ILE A 181 -23.95 8.46 2.28
C ILE A 181 -23.46 9.78 1.67
N GLY A 182 -22.33 10.28 2.16
CA GLY A 182 -21.64 11.43 1.59
C GLY A 182 -20.99 11.07 0.25
N VAL A 183 -21.25 11.86 -0.78
CA VAL A 183 -20.70 11.69 -2.13
C VAL A 183 -19.85 12.91 -2.47
N PRO A 184 -18.52 12.80 -2.48
CA PRO A 184 -17.63 13.89 -2.84
C PRO A 184 -17.88 14.38 -4.27
N THR A 185 -18.29 15.64 -4.42
CA THR A 185 -18.51 16.24 -5.73
C THR A 185 -17.21 16.39 -6.51
N ASP A 186 -16.10 16.61 -5.80
CA ASP A 186 -14.74 16.77 -6.33
C ASP A 186 -14.20 15.49 -6.99
N TYR A 187 -14.83 14.33 -6.78
CA TYR A 187 -14.45 13.08 -7.44
C TYR A 187 -15.06 12.98 -8.84
N ASN A 188 -16.05 13.81 -9.18
CA ASN A 188 -16.72 13.83 -10.48
C ASN A 188 -15.94 14.62 -11.54
N ILE A 189 -14.65 14.32 -11.68
CA ILE A 189 -13.73 15.02 -12.58
C ILE A 189 -14.00 14.70 -14.05
N THR A 190 -13.52 15.55 -14.97
CA THR A 190 -13.72 15.41 -16.42
C THR A 190 -13.02 14.19 -17.02
N GLU A 191 -11.93 13.76 -16.41
CA GLU A 191 -11.05 12.68 -16.84
C GLU A 191 -11.63 11.28 -16.58
N LEU A 192 -12.69 11.18 -15.76
CA LEU A 192 -13.38 9.91 -15.56
C LEU A 192 -13.97 9.39 -16.88
N THR A 193 -13.58 8.17 -17.24
CA THR A 193 -14.13 7.50 -18.42
C THR A 193 -15.65 7.36 -18.32
N PRO A 194 -16.39 7.40 -19.44
CA PRO A 194 -17.85 7.27 -19.44
C PRO A 194 -18.34 6.00 -18.72
N ALA A 195 -17.61 4.89 -18.87
CA ALA A 195 -17.95 3.62 -18.23
C ALA A 195 -17.89 3.68 -16.70
N VAL A 196 -16.83 4.28 -16.13
CA VAL A 196 -16.67 4.43 -14.67
C VAL A 196 -17.73 5.38 -14.13
N ARG A 197 -17.96 6.52 -14.80
CA ARG A 197 -19.01 7.47 -14.41
C ARG A 197 -20.40 6.81 -14.40
N ALA A 198 -20.72 6.04 -15.43
CA ALA A 198 -21.99 5.32 -15.51
C ALA A 198 -22.13 4.26 -14.39
N ALA A 199 -21.07 3.52 -14.08
CA ALA A 199 -21.07 2.56 -12.97
C ALA A 199 -21.28 3.25 -11.61
N TRP A 200 -20.63 4.40 -11.39
CA TRP A 200 -20.82 5.20 -10.18
C TRP A 200 -22.26 5.69 -10.03
N ILE A 201 -22.83 6.30 -11.09
CA ILE A 201 -24.22 6.77 -11.09
C ILE A 201 -25.20 5.61 -10.81
N ARG A 202 -25.04 4.46 -11.48
CA ARG A 202 -25.88 3.27 -11.22
C ARG A 202 -25.79 2.80 -9.78
N THR A 203 -24.59 2.84 -9.18
CA THR A 203 -24.39 2.46 -7.78
C THR A 203 -25.11 3.41 -6.83
N LEU A 204 -25.04 4.73 -7.06
CA LEU A 204 -25.76 5.71 -6.25
C LEU A 204 -27.28 5.54 -6.35
N ALA A 205 -27.80 5.34 -7.57
CA ALA A 205 -29.23 5.09 -7.79
C ALA A 205 -29.69 3.80 -7.10
N HIS A 206 -28.88 2.74 -7.14
CA HIS A 206 -29.17 1.49 -6.44
C HIS A 206 -29.22 1.68 -4.92
N LEU A 207 -28.24 2.38 -4.33
CA LEU A 207 -28.21 2.66 -2.88
C LEU A 207 -29.43 3.50 -2.45
N GLN A 208 -29.84 4.47 -3.27
CA GLN A 208 -31.06 5.24 -3.02
C GLN A 208 -32.32 4.37 -3.10
N HIS A 209 -32.40 3.45 -4.07
CA HIS A 209 -33.51 2.50 -4.18
C HIS A 209 -33.61 1.56 -2.96
N LEU A 210 -32.48 1.22 -2.34
CA LEU A 210 -32.42 0.47 -1.07
C LEU A 210 -32.82 1.31 0.16
N GLY A 211 -33.22 2.57 -0.02
CA GLY A 211 -33.71 3.44 1.06
C GLY A 211 -32.62 4.27 1.73
N HIS A 212 -31.40 4.33 1.18
CA HIS A 212 -30.34 5.19 1.70
C HIS A 212 -30.46 6.64 1.19
N THR A 213 -29.95 7.58 1.98
CA THR A 213 -29.91 9.00 1.61
C THR A 213 -28.55 9.35 1.01
N ILE A 214 -28.54 9.89 -0.21
CA ILE A 214 -27.33 10.37 -0.87
C ILE A 214 -27.15 11.87 -0.58
N VAL A 215 -25.99 12.26 -0.07
CA VAL A 215 -25.68 13.64 0.33
C VAL A 215 -24.46 14.13 -0.46
N PRO A 216 -24.60 15.08 -1.40
CA PRO A 216 -23.45 15.73 -2.02
C PRO A 216 -22.57 16.38 -0.95
N THR A 217 -21.26 16.18 -1.02
CA THR A 217 -20.28 16.72 -0.06
C THR A 217 -19.12 17.35 -0.81
N ALA A 218 -18.68 18.53 -0.40
CA ALA A 218 -17.50 19.18 -0.97
C ALA A 218 -16.24 18.73 -0.21
N LEU A 219 -15.23 18.27 -0.94
CA LEU A 219 -13.89 17.96 -0.46
C LEU A 219 -12.85 18.75 -1.28
N PRO A 220 -12.85 20.09 -1.17
CA PRO A 220 -12.16 20.99 -2.09
C PRO A 220 -10.66 20.76 -2.11
N THR A 221 -10.05 20.26 -1.03
CA THR A 221 -8.61 20.00 -0.92
C THR A 221 -8.15 18.72 -1.62
N THR A 222 -9.07 17.91 -2.18
CA THR A 222 -8.76 16.66 -2.91
C THR A 222 -7.77 16.87 -4.06
N HIS A 223 -7.87 17.96 -4.81
CA HIS A 223 -7.00 18.22 -5.96
C HIS A 223 -5.50 18.37 -5.57
N GLN A 224 -5.22 18.67 -4.31
CA GLN A 224 -3.85 18.82 -3.79
C GLN A 224 -3.30 17.49 -3.23
N ALA A 225 -4.15 16.49 -3.01
CA ALA A 225 -3.78 15.27 -2.30
C ALA A 225 -2.69 14.47 -3.04
N LEU A 226 -2.76 14.41 -4.37
CA LEU A 226 -1.76 13.70 -5.17
C LEU A 226 -0.39 14.37 -5.09
N SER A 227 -0.32 15.69 -5.19
CA SER A 227 0.91 16.45 -5.07
C SER A 227 1.52 16.32 -3.68
N ALA A 228 0.69 16.44 -2.63
CA ALA A 228 1.15 16.24 -1.25
C ALA A 228 1.68 14.81 -1.03
N TYR A 229 1.00 13.79 -1.56
CA TYR A 229 1.44 12.40 -1.50
C TYR A 229 2.80 12.19 -2.16
N TYR A 230 3.02 12.74 -3.36
CA TYR A 230 4.30 12.63 -4.08
C TYR A 230 5.44 13.49 -3.50
N VAL A 231 5.17 14.28 -2.47
CA VAL A 231 6.22 14.89 -1.65
C VAL A 231 6.47 14.05 -0.39
N LEU A 232 5.41 13.73 0.35
CA LEU A 232 5.52 13.04 1.65
C LEU A 232 6.03 11.60 1.51
N ALA A 233 5.45 10.81 0.61
CA ALA A 233 5.81 9.40 0.50
C ALA A 233 7.25 9.20 -0.01
N PRO A 234 7.73 9.92 -1.05
CA PRO A 234 9.14 9.86 -1.44
C PRO A 234 10.10 10.37 -0.37
N ALA A 235 9.76 11.43 0.37
CA ALA A 235 10.57 11.94 1.49
C ALA A 235 10.77 10.87 2.58
N GLU A 236 9.71 10.19 2.99
CA GLU A 236 9.83 9.09 3.93
C GLU A 236 10.59 7.89 3.33
N ALA A 237 10.37 7.59 2.05
CA ALA A 237 11.06 6.50 1.36
C ALA A 237 12.57 6.72 1.27
N SER A 238 13.03 7.95 0.99
CA SER A 238 14.46 8.26 0.90
C SER A 238 15.18 7.96 2.22
N SER A 239 14.51 8.22 3.35
CA SER A 239 14.99 7.86 4.69
C SER A 239 14.86 6.36 4.98
N ASN A 240 13.68 5.78 4.77
CA ASN A 240 13.38 4.37 5.08
C ASN A 240 14.25 3.37 4.31
N LEU A 241 14.60 3.70 3.06
CA LEU A 241 15.44 2.87 2.19
C LEU A 241 16.94 3.19 2.34
N ALA A 242 17.35 4.16 3.16
CA ALA A 242 18.76 4.48 3.38
C ALA A 242 19.54 3.31 3.99
N LYS A 243 18.88 2.46 4.78
CA LYS A 243 19.47 1.28 5.44
C LYS A 243 19.91 0.16 4.51
N TYR A 244 19.46 0.17 3.25
CA TYR A 244 19.86 -0.84 2.26
C TYR A 244 21.19 -0.41 1.63
N ASP A 245 22.27 -0.91 2.24
CA ASP A 245 23.67 -0.65 1.88
C ASP A 245 24.43 -1.93 1.52
N GLY A 246 23.83 -3.11 1.75
CA GLY A 246 24.45 -4.42 1.54
C GLY A 246 25.45 -4.83 2.62
N VAL A 247 25.60 -4.06 3.71
CA VAL A 247 26.57 -4.34 4.77
C VAL A 247 26.04 -5.41 5.74
N ARG A 248 24.79 -5.25 6.21
CA ARG A 248 24.19 -6.13 7.21
C ARG A 248 23.36 -7.27 6.61
N TYR A 249 22.70 -7.00 5.49
CA TYR A 249 21.79 -7.94 4.83
C TYR A 249 21.51 -7.50 3.39
N GLY A 250 20.86 -8.37 2.62
CA GLY A 250 20.56 -8.13 1.21
C GLY A 250 21.75 -8.44 0.30
N THR A 251 21.83 -7.74 -0.81
CA THR A 251 22.87 -7.92 -1.82
C THR A 251 23.93 -6.82 -1.69
N ARG A 252 25.21 -7.17 -1.87
CA ARG A 252 26.33 -6.24 -1.94
C ARG A 252 27.00 -6.32 -3.30
N ALA A 253 27.30 -5.18 -3.91
CA ALA A 253 28.06 -5.17 -5.15
C ALA A 253 29.51 -5.63 -4.91
N GLU A 254 30.09 -6.34 -5.88
CA GLU A 254 31.49 -6.76 -5.83
C GLU A 254 32.45 -5.56 -6.00
N GLY A 255 33.68 -5.70 -5.50
CA GLY A 255 34.75 -4.70 -5.63
C GLY A 255 34.80 -3.67 -4.49
N ALA A 256 35.70 -2.69 -4.63
CA ALA A 256 35.84 -1.60 -3.67
C ALA A 256 34.57 -0.74 -3.62
N ASP A 257 34.21 -0.29 -2.41
CA ASP A 257 33.05 0.54 -2.16
C ASP A 257 33.53 1.84 -1.54
N GLY A 258 33.53 2.91 -2.33
CA GLY A 258 33.72 4.29 -1.89
C GLY A 258 34.94 4.53 -1.00
N ASN A 259 36.13 4.14 -1.44
CA ASN A 259 37.38 4.34 -0.69
C ASN A 259 38.33 5.37 -1.32
N GLY A 260 37.99 5.92 -2.49
CA GLY A 260 38.71 7.00 -3.16
C GLY A 260 38.11 8.40 -2.95
N ALA A 261 38.92 9.45 -3.15
CA ALA A 261 38.45 10.83 -3.15
C ALA A 261 37.42 11.04 -4.28
N GLY A 262 36.21 11.49 -3.91
CA GLY A 262 35.10 11.70 -4.85
C GLY A 262 34.19 10.49 -5.06
N GLU A 263 34.50 9.33 -4.47
CA GLU A 263 33.61 8.18 -4.49
C GLU A 263 32.56 8.26 -3.37
N VAL A 264 31.31 7.99 -3.72
CA VAL A 264 30.20 8.01 -2.75
C VAL A 264 30.00 6.59 -2.21
N LEU A 265 30.13 6.45 -0.89
CA LEU A 265 29.95 5.18 -0.19
C LEU A 265 28.58 4.55 -0.49
N PHE A 266 28.54 3.23 -0.70
CA PHE A 266 27.37 2.41 -1.02
C PHE A 266 26.71 2.68 -2.38
N SER A 267 27.20 3.67 -3.14
CA SER A 267 26.58 4.09 -4.41
C SER A 267 26.52 2.96 -5.43
N LYS A 268 27.54 2.10 -5.51
CA LYS A 268 27.58 0.95 -6.42
C LYS A 268 26.50 -0.07 -6.06
N THR A 269 26.40 -0.47 -4.80
CA THR A 269 25.39 -1.42 -4.31
C THR A 269 23.98 -0.88 -4.52
N ARG A 270 23.73 0.38 -4.15
CA ARG A 270 22.40 1.01 -4.28
C ARG A 270 22.02 1.27 -5.74
N GLY A 271 22.97 1.70 -6.56
CA GLY A 271 22.77 1.97 -7.99
C GLY A 271 22.42 0.73 -8.79
N ALA A 272 23.05 -0.40 -8.48
CA ALA A 272 22.75 -1.70 -9.10
C ALA A 272 21.54 -2.42 -8.47
N GLY A 273 21.28 -2.16 -7.18
CA GLY A 273 20.27 -2.89 -6.41
C GLY A 273 18.84 -2.37 -6.53
N PHE A 274 18.66 -1.06 -6.76
CA PHE A 274 17.34 -0.44 -6.91
C PHE A 274 16.99 -0.19 -8.39
N GLY A 275 15.75 -0.49 -8.76
CA GLY A 275 15.18 -0.11 -10.05
C GLY A 275 14.97 1.41 -10.20
N ASP A 276 14.67 1.83 -11.42
CA ASP A 276 14.66 3.25 -11.80
C ASP A 276 13.57 4.06 -11.10
N GLU A 277 12.38 3.49 -10.92
CA GLU A 277 11.29 4.17 -10.19
C GLU A 277 11.66 4.38 -8.72
N VAL A 278 12.30 3.39 -8.07
CA VAL A 278 12.75 3.53 -6.69
C VAL A 278 13.84 4.57 -6.55
N LYS A 279 14.84 4.56 -7.44
CA LYS A 279 15.89 5.59 -7.47
C LYS A 279 15.30 6.98 -7.67
N ARG A 280 14.33 7.14 -8.58
CA ARG A 280 13.64 8.41 -8.83
C ARG A 280 12.94 8.94 -7.58
N ARG A 281 12.23 8.09 -6.84
CA ARG A 281 11.58 8.48 -5.58
C ARG A 281 12.57 8.79 -4.47
N ILE A 282 13.67 8.04 -4.36
CA ILE A 282 14.74 8.36 -3.38
C ILE A 282 15.31 9.74 -3.66
N VAL A 283 15.65 10.06 -4.92
CA VAL A 283 16.20 11.36 -5.31
C VAL A 283 15.20 12.49 -5.03
N LEU A 284 13.94 12.33 -5.45
CA LEU A 284 12.89 13.31 -5.20
C LEU A 284 12.68 13.55 -3.70
N GLY A 285 12.64 12.48 -2.91
CA GLY A 285 12.48 12.56 -1.46
C GLY A 285 13.65 13.23 -0.76
N ALA A 286 14.89 12.89 -1.15
CA ALA A 286 16.09 13.52 -0.62
C ALA A 286 16.12 15.02 -0.94
N TYR A 287 15.72 15.41 -2.16
CA TYR A 287 15.55 16.82 -2.53
C TYR A 287 14.51 17.51 -1.65
N ALA A 288 13.32 16.93 -1.50
CA ALA A 288 12.23 17.50 -0.69
C ALA A 288 12.58 17.67 0.80
N LEU A 289 13.57 16.92 1.31
CA LEU A 289 14.08 17.01 2.68
C LEU A 289 15.38 17.83 2.82
N SER A 290 15.94 18.32 1.72
CA SER A 290 17.14 19.17 1.76
C SER A 290 16.86 20.50 2.47
N ALA A 291 17.91 21.08 3.07
CA ALA A 291 17.81 22.29 3.89
C ALA A 291 17.15 23.47 3.15
N GLU A 292 17.38 23.59 1.83
CA GLU A 292 16.83 24.68 1.01
C GLU A 292 15.38 24.44 0.57
N ALA A 293 14.92 23.18 0.57
CA ALA A 293 13.63 22.79 -0.01
C ALA A 293 12.58 22.39 1.04
N VAL A 294 12.99 21.98 2.25
CA VAL A 294 12.09 21.38 3.25
C VAL A 294 10.92 22.28 3.62
N ASP A 295 11.12 23.58 3.77
CA ASP A 295 10.04 24.51 4.12
C ASP A 295 9.05 24.73 2.97
N ASN A 296 9.54 24.64 1.73
CA ASN A 296 8.77 24.89 0.51
C ASN A 296 7.98 23.67 0.01
N TYR A 297 8.48 22.46 0.27
CA TYR A 297 7.85 21.21 -0.16
C TYR A 297 7.41 20.38 1.04
N PHE A 298 8.38 19.93 1.85
CA PHE A 298 8.24 19.21 3.12
C PHE A 298 7.01 19.61 3.93
N ILE A 299 7.14 20.80 4.49
CA ILE A 299 6.21 21.40 5.44
C ILE A 299 4.89 21.78 4.75
N GLN A 300 4.92 22.25 3.50
CA GLN A 300 3.68 22.59 2.79
C GLN A 300 2.82 21.35 2.51
N ALA A 301 3.43 20.23 2.12
CA ALA A 301 2.70 18.98 1.92
C ALA A 301 2.08 18.45 3.24
N GLN A 302 2.78 18.60 4.37
CA GLN A 302 2.20 18.30 5.68
C GLN A 302 1.02 19.21 6.03
N ARG A 303 1.11 20.51 5.72
CA ARG A 303 0.00 21.45 5.92
C ARG A 303 -1.22 21.04 5.10
N VAL A 304 -1.05 20.69 3.83
CA VAL A 304 -2.14 20.18 2.98
C VAL A 304 -2.80 18.96 3.62
N ARG A 305 -1.99 17.99 4.09
CA ARG A 305 -2.50 16.79 4.80
C ARG A 305 -3.31 17.16 6.05
N SER A 306 -2.81 18.07 6.88
CA SER A 306 -3.49 18.50 8.12
C SER A 306 -4.82 19.20 7.83
N HIS A 307 -4.88 20.05 6.80
CA HIS A 307 -6.14 20.68 6.38
C HIS A 307 -7.15 19.64 5.89
N TRP A 308 -6.68 18.61 5.17
CA TRP A 308 -7.54 17.51 4.71
C TRP A 308 -8.19 16.76 5.88
N ILE A 309 -7.44 16.46 6.94
CA ILE A 309 -7.94 15.76 8.14
C ILE A 309 -8.99 16.60 8.91
N LEU A 310 -8.87 17.93 8.90
CA LEU A 310 -9.78 18.83 9.62
C LEU A 310 -11.03 19.22 8.81
N SER A 311 -11.06 18.91 7.51
CA SER A 311 -12.15 19.29 6.60
C SER A 311 -13.18 18.18 6.37
N VAL A 312 -12.96 16.99 6.93
CA VAL A 312 -13.83 15.79 6.85
C VAL A 312 -14.44 15.52 8.22
#